data_AF-A0AA86AQJ8-F1
#
_entry.id   AF-A0AA86AQJ8-F1
#
_cell.length_a   1.000
_cell.length_b   1.000
_cell.length_c   1.000
_cell.angle_alpha   90.00
_cell.angle_beta   90.00
_cell.angle_gamma   90.00
#
_symmetry.space_group_name_H-M   'P 1'
#
loop_
_entity.id
_entity.type
_entity.pdbx_description
1 polymer ?
#
loop_
_entity_poly.entity_id
_entity_poly.type
_entity_poly.pdbx_seq_one_letter_code
_entity_poly.pdbx_strand_id
1 'polypeptide(L)'
;MLEVLGIIATIFGVITGIDYLFEKTSSYIKRQNEKKKQIIDNLNIDNIPEVHEAKRDVFDINNLKFIESLPEERDLAYKNAHKKWDTGITSSMREGNYDVIEFLKDTWLKLSEFYTSHNFEGKTSEEFIDDYVKKRFDFHWAKHMPKGKFSSGTIVGVMVGADVIADMEILIDEIVGTLSFYNEDFNYLAWKERWKVSNPS
;
A
#
# COMPACT_ATOMS: atom_id res chain seq x y z
N MET A 1 46.59 4.27 16.25
CA MET A 1 46.21 2.86 16.48
C MET A 1 45.06 2.70 17.49
N LEU A 2 44.88 3.60 18.48
CA LEU A 2 43.74 3.55 19.40
C LEU A 2 42.38 3.98 18.80
N GLU A 3 42.36 4.86 17.80
CA GLU A 3 41.08 5.36 17.23
C GLU A 3 40.34 4.32 16.36
N VAL A 4 41.07 3.38 15.74
CA VAL A 4 40.48 2.32 14.90
C VAL A 4 39.77 1.25 15.74
N LEU A 5 40.25 0.99 16.96
CA LEU A 5 39.66 0.02 17.88
C LEU A 5 38.33 0.51 18.48
N GLY A 6 38.18 1.82 18.71
CA GLY A 6 36.93 2.41 19.19
C GLY A 6 35.78 2.35 18.17
N ILE A 7 36.10 2.48 16.89
CA ILE A 7 35.11 2.38 15.79
C ILE A 7 34.63 0.93 15.63
N ILE A 8 35.53 -0.05 15.72
CA ILE A 8 35.19 -1.48 15.61
C ILE A 8 34.32 -1.94 16.79
N ALA A 9 34.61 -1.50 18.02
CA ALA A 9 33.80 -1.84 19.19
C ALA A 9 32.37 -1.27 19.12
N THR A 10 32.20 -0.08 18.53
CA THR A 10 30.88 0.55 18.36
C THR A 10 30.05 -0.17 17.30
N ILE A 11 30.66 -0.57 16.18
CA ILE A 11 29.99 -1.34 15.13
C ILE A 11 29.54 -2.72 15.64
N PHE A 12 30.38 -3.40 16.42
CA PHE A 12 30.04 -4.71 17.01
C PHE A 12 28.89 -4.62 18.02
N GLY A 13 28.87 -3.56 18.85
CA GLY A 13 27.77 -3.30 19.79
C GLY A 13 26.43 -3.02 19.10
N VAL A 14 26.44 -2.34 17.94
CA VAL A 14 25.22 -2.08 17.15
C VAL A 14 24.71 -3.36 16.48
N ILE A 15 25.59 -4.19 15.91
CA ILE A 15 25.20 -5.45 15.24
C ILE A 15 24.59 -6.42 16.25
N THR A 16 25.26 -6.65 17.38
CA THR A 16 24.75 -7.53 18.45
C THR A 16 23.43 -7.04 19.05
N GLY A 17 23.25 -5.71 19.17
CA GLY A 17 21.99 -5.12 19.60
C GLY A 17 20.85 -5.33 18.60
N ILE A 18 21.12 -5.23 17.30
CA ILE A 18 20.15 -5.49 16.23
C ILE A 18 19.77 -6.98 16.21
N ASP A 19 20.74 -7.89 16.28
CA ASP A 19 20.47 -9.34 16.30
C ASP A 19 19.61 -9.74 17.50
N TYR A 20 19.89 -9.18 18.69
CA TYR A 20 19.09 -9.41 19.89
C TYR A 20 17.65 -8.88 19.75
N LEU A 21 17.46 -7.73 19.10
CA LEU A 21 16.13 -7.18 18.82
C LEU A 21 15.37 -8.04 17.80
N PHE A 22 16.05 -8.53 16.76
CA PHE A 22 15.46 -9.46 15.78
C PHE A 22 15.04 -10.78 16.43
N GLU A 23 15.89 -11.37 17.27
CA GLU A 23 15.58 -12.63 17.98
C GLU A 23 14.38 -12.47 18.93
N LYS A 24 14.32 -11.34 19.65
CA LYS A 24 13.20 -11.04 20.56
C LYS A 24 11.89 -10.81 19.79
N THR A 25 11.95 -10.14 18.64
CA THR A 25 10.79 -9.88 17.78
C THR A 25 10.29 -11.16 17.13
N SER A 26 11.20 -12.00 16.61
CA SER A 26 10.88 -13.34 16.07
C SER A 26 10.23 -14.24 17.14
N SER A 27 10.79 -14.26 18.35
CA SER A 27 10.24 -15.00 19.49
C SER A 27 8.88 -14.47 19.96
N TYR A 28 8.63 -13.17 19.82
CA TYR A 28 7.32 -12.59 20.10
C TYR A 28 6.28 -13.02 19.05
N ILE A 29 6.61 -12.90 17.76
CA ILE A 29 5.74 -13.31 16.65
C ILE A 29 5.41 -14.80 16.73
N LYS A 30 6.40 -15.66 17.02
CA LYS A 30 6.20 -17.10 17.18
C LYS A 30 5.18 -17.41 18.29
N ARG A 31 5.28 -16.76 19.45
CA ARG A 31 4.34 -16.93 20.56
C ARG A 31 2.93 -16.43 20.22
N GLN A 32 2.79 -15.37 19.43
CA GLN A 32 1.48 -14.93 18.97
C GLN A 32 0.86 -15.92 18.00
N ASN A 33 1.65 -16.48 17.07
CA ASN A 33 1.19 -17.50 16.13
C ASN A 33 0.79 -18.80 16.82
N GLU A 34 1.55 -19.24 17.84
CA GLU A 34 1.21 -20.41 18.65
C GLU A 34 -0.09 -20.20 19.44
N LYS A 35 -0.28 -19.02 20.04
CA LYS A 35 -1.55 -18.66 20.71
C LYS A 35 -2.73 -18.63 19.74
N LYS A 36 -2.54 -18.05 18.55
CA LYS A 36 -3.56 -18.00 17.50
C LYS A 36 -3.95 -19.41 17.05
N LYS A 37 -2.96 -20.28 16.81
CA LYS A 37 -3.19 -21.68 16.47
C LYS A 37 -3.96 -22.41 17.56
N GLN A 38 -3.57 -22.24 18.82
CA GLN A 38 -4.27 -22.85 19.96
C GLN A 38 -5.71 -22.34 20.12
N ILE A 39 -5.97 -21.06 19.84
CA ILE A 39 -7.32 -20.49 19.83
C ILE A 39 -8.16 -21.10 18.69
N ILE A 40 -7.58 -21.24 17.49
CA ILE A 40 -8.24 -21.85 16.32
C ILE A 40 -8.59 -23.32 16.60
N ASP A 41 -7.63 -24.08 17.14
CA ASP A 41 -7.79 -25.49 17.52
C ASP A 41 -8.87 -25.65 18.60
N ASN A 42 -8.87 -24.76 19.62
CA ASN A 42 -9.85 -24.78 20.71
C ASN A 42 -11.27 -24.38 20.28
N LEU A 43 -11.39 -23.55 19.26
CA LEU A 43 -12.68 -23.08 18.74
C LEU A 43 -13.26 -24.01 17.67
N ASN A 44 -12.54 -25.08 17.29
CA ASN A 44 -12.95 -26.06 16.27
C ASN A 44 -13.48 -25.38 15.00
N ILE A 45 -12.87 -24.25 14.62
CA ILE A 45 -13.34 -23.36 13.54
C ILE A 45 -13.33 -24.09 12.20
N ASP A 46 -12.43 -25.05 12.04
CA ASP A 46 -12.33 -25.91 10.85
C ASP A 46 -13.54 -26.86 10.69
N ASN A 47 -14.48 -26.92 11.64
CA ASN A 47 -15.73 -27.66 11.52
C ASN A 47 -16.97 -26.75 11.41
N ILE A 48 -16.79 -25.43 11.29
CA ILE A 48 -17.88 -24.49 11.04
C ILE A 48 -18.08 -24.36 9.53
N PRO A 49 -19.19 -24.85 8.95
CA PRO A 49 -19.40 -24.85 7.49
C PRO A 49 -19.32 -23.45 6.87
N GLU A 50 -19.79 -22.44 7.60
CA GLU A 50 -19.83 -21.03 7.20
C GLU A 50 -18.44 -20.41 7.00
N VAL A 51 -17.42 -20.89 7.72
CA VAL A 51 -16.03 -20.38 7.60
C VAL A 51 -15.31 -20.99 6.39
N HIS A 52 -15.65 -22.22 6.00
CA HIS A 52 -15.09 -22.89 4.82
C HIS A 52 -15.69 -22.44 3.49
N GLU A 53 -16.93 -21.97 3.50
CA GLU A 53 -17.54 -21.26 2.36
C GLU A 53 -16.95 -19.85 2.22
N ALA A 54 -16.84 -19.10 3.32
CA ALA A 54 -16.27 -17.74 3.30
C ALA A 54 -14.79 -17.69 2.87
N LYS A 55 -13.99 -18.74 3.13
CA LYS A 55 -12.59 -18.81 2.67
C LYS A 55 -12.43 -19.09 1.18
N ARG A 56 -13.41 -19.71 0.52
CA ARG A 56 -13.29 -20.13 -0.89
C ARG A 56 -13.92 -19.16 -1.89
N ASP A 57 -14.85 -18.31 -1.45
CA ASP A 57 -15.61 -17.43 -2.36
C ASP A 57 -15.03 -16.00 -2.48
N VAL A 58 -14.13 -15.59 -1.59
CA VAL A 58 -13.53 -14.24 -1.59
C VAL A 58 -12.52 -14.04 -2.73
N PHE A 59 -11.93 -15.12 -3.24
CA PHE A 59 -10.95 -15.12 -4.33
C PHE A 59 -11.41 -16.01 -5.49
N ASP A 60 -12.43 -15.57 -6.24
CA ASP A 60 -12.69 -16.15 -7.56
C ASP A 60 -11.48 -15.90 -8.50
N ILE A 61 -11.28 -16.78 -9.48
CA ILE A 61 -10.22 -16.72 -10.49
C ILE A 61 -10.17 -15.35 -11.19
N ASN A 62 -11.32 -14.71 -11.38
CA ASN A 62 -11.40 -13.39 -12.01
C ASN A 62 -10.78 -12.28 -11.14
N ASN A 63 -10.96 -12.37 -9.82
CA ASN A 63 -10.41 -11.44 -8.84
C ASN A 63 -8.90 -11.58 -8.71
N LEU A 64 -8.39 -12.82 -8.78
CA LEU A 64 -6.95 -13.09 -8.77
C LEU A 64 -6.25 -12.54 -10.01
N LYS A 65 -6.81 -12.77 -11.20
CA LYS A 65 -6.26 -12.26 -12.47
C LYS A 65 -6.15 -10.74 -12.49
N PHE A 66 -7.15 -10.06 -11.94
CA PHE A 66 -7.12 -8.61 -11.79
C PHE A 66 -5.96 -8.17 -10.89
N ILE A 67 -5.83 -8.74 -9.69
CA ILE A 67 -4.71 -8.40 -8.79
C ILE A 67 -3.36 -8.67 -9.47
N GLU A 68 -3.24 -9.79 -10.18
CA GLU A 68 -2.02 -10.17 -10.89
C GLU A 68 -1.61 -9.21 -12.00
N SER A 69 -2.56 -8.52 -12.66
CA SER A 69 -2.33 -7.57 -13.75
C SER A 69 -2.06 -6.13 -13.28
N LEU A 70 -2.32 -5.80 -12.02
CA LEU A 70 -2.15 -4.44 -11.49
C LEU A 70 -0.77 -3.82 -11.75
N PRO A 71 0.37 -4.54 -11.61
CA PRO A 71 1.68 -3.95 -11.92
C PRO A 71 1.81 -3.50 -13.38
N GLU A 72 1.31 -4.29 -14.33
CA GLU A 72 1.34 -3.97 -15.75
C GLU A 72 0.36 -2.83 -16.11
N GLU A 73 -0.80 -2.78 -15.47
CA GLU A 73 -1.78 -1.70 -15.65
C GLU A 73 -1.26 -0.38 -15.05
N ARG A 74 -0.59 -0.43 -13.90
CA ARG A 74 0.12 0.71 -13.29
C ARG A 74 1.18 1.25 -14.24
N ASP A 75 2.00 0.39 -14.81
CA ASP A 75 3.01 0.77 -15.80
C ASP A 75 2.40 1.54 -16.98
N LEU A 76 1.23 1.12 -17.46
CA LEU A 76 0.52 1.81 -18.54
C LEU A 76 0.00 3.18 -18.11
N ALA A 77 -0.58 3.29 -16.91
CA ALA A 77 -1.03 4.56 -16.34
C ALA A 77 0.13 5.56 -16.23
N TYR A 78 1.28 5.12 -15.71
CA TYR A 78 2.50 5.93 -15.61
C TYR A 78 3.02 6.35 -16.99
N LYS A 79 3.12 5.42 -17.95
CA LYS A 79 3.55 5.77 -19.33
C LYS A 79 2.68 6.84 -19.98
N ASN A 80 1.38 6.86 -19.68
CA ASN A 80 0.49 7.90 -20.18
C ASN A 80 0.68 9.22 -19.43
N ALA A 81 0.83 9.18 -18.11
CA ALA A 81 1.10 10.34 -17.28
C ALA A 81 2.45 11.03 -17.63
N HIS A 82 3.50 10.25 -17.94
CA HIS A 82 4.80 10.78 -18.37
C HIS A 82 4.70 11.68 -19.59
N LYS A 83 3.84 11.35 -20.57
CA LYS A 83 3.61 12.22 -21.75
C LYS A 83 3.12 13.61 -21.36
N LYS A 84 2.43 13.74 -20.22
CA LYS A 84 1.97 15.00 -19.66
C LYS A 84 3.00 15.63 -18.72
N TRP A 85 3.71 14.83 -17.92
CA TRP A 85 4.77 15.30 -17.03
C TRP A 85 5.96 15.91 -17.78
N ASP A 86 6.37 15.28 -18.88
CA ASP A 86 7.54 15.66 -19.69
C ASP A 86 7.34 16.98 -20.45
N THR A 87 6.10 17.50 -20.50
CA THR A 87 5.82 18.82 -21.09
C THR A 87 6.43 19.97 -20.28
N GLY A 88 6.65 19.77 -18.97
CA GLY A 88 7.04 20.83 -18.03
C GLY A 88 5.97 21.89 -17.77
N ILE A 89 4.78 21.77 -18.39
CA ILE A 89 3.67 22.70 -18.22
C ILE A 89 2.87 22.25 -16.99
N THR A 90 2.84 23.08 -15.93
CA THR A 90 2.29 22.66 -14.63
C THR A 90 0.83 22.22 -14.67
N SER A 91 0.00 22.77 -15.58
CA SER A 91 -1.37 22.29 -15.77
C SER A 91 -1.41 20.88 -16.35
N SER A 92 -0.63 20.60 -17.39
CA SER A 92 -0.51 19.26 -17.97
C SER A 92 0.10 18.26 -16.99
N MET A 93 1.12 18.67 -16.24
CA MET A 93 1.71 17.81 -15.20
C MET A 93 0.67 17.42 -14.14
N ARG A 94 -0.21 18.35 -13.75
CA ARG A 94 -1.32 18.06 -12.82
C ARG A 94 -2.35 17.10 -13.42
N GLU A 95 -2.67 17.24 -14.70
CA GLU A 95 -3.52 16.28 -15.41
C GLU A 95 -2.88 14.88 -15.42
N GLY A 96 -1.57 14.77 -15.63
CA GLY A 96 -0.85 13.50 -15.51
C GLY A 96 -0.98 12.88 -14.13
N ASN A 97 -0.92 13.69 -13.06
CA ASN A 97 -1.18 13.19 -11.71
C ASN A 97 -2.62 12.70 -11.54
N TYR A 98 -3.61 13.42 -12.08
CA TYR A 98 -5.01 13.02 -11.98
C TYR A 98 -5.28 11.71 -12.73
N ASP A 99 -4.65 11.46 -13.88
CA ASP A 99 -4.78 10.18 -14.58
C ASP A 99 -4.32 9.00 -13.70
N VAL A 100 -3.17 9.13 -13.02
CA VAL A 100 -2.66 8.08 -12.13
C VAL A 100 -3.56 7.92 -10.92
N ILE A 101 -4.03 9.02 -10.32
CA ILE A 101 -4.95 8.98 -9.17
C ILE A 101 -6.26 8.29 -9.55
N GLU A 102 -6.81 8.56 -10.73
CA GLU A 102 -8.03 7.91 -11.23
C GLU A 102 -7.82 6.40 -11.38
N PHE A 103 -6.72 5.96 -11.99
CA PHE A 103 -6.35 4.55 -12.04
C PHE A 103 -6.27 3.90 -10.64
N LEU A 104 -5.63 4.57 -9.67
CA LEU A 104 -5.48 4.05 -8.31
C LEU A 104 -6.83 4.03 -7.57
N LYS A 105 -7.73 5.00 -7.83
CA LYS A 105 -9.09 5.01 -7.28
C LYS A 105 -9.90 3.83 -7.81
N ASP A 106 -9.88 3.61 -9.12
CA ASP A 106 -10.60 2.50 -9.75
C ASP A 106 -10.05 1.16 -9.27
N THR A 107 -8.72 1.06 -9.12
CA THR A 107 -8.06 -0.10 -8.53
C THR A 107 -8.57 -0.36 -7.12
N TRP A 108 -8.58 0.66 -6.25
CA TRP A 108 -9.07 0.50 -4.88
C TRP A 108 -10.57 0.19 -4.84
N LEU A 109 -11.38 0.79 -5.71
CA LEU A 109 -12.80 0.49 -5.81
C LEU A 109 -13.01 -0.98 -6.17
N LYS A 110 -12.23 -1.54 -7.10
CA LYS A 110 -12.31 -2.96 -7.44
C LYS A 110 -11.84 -3.86 -6.30
N LEU A 111 -10.77 -3.48 -5.61
CA LEU A 111 -10.31 -4.16 -4.39
C LEU A 111 -11.32 -4.03 -3.22
N SER A 112 -12.21 -3.04 -3.25
CA SER A 112 -13.24 -2.85 -2.23
C SER A 112 -14.31 -3.94 -2.27
N GLU A 113 -14.49 -4.62 -3.41
CA GLU A 113 -15.46 -5.71 -3.58
C GLU A 113 -15.15 -6.93 -2.70
N PHE A 114 -13.92 -7.05 -2.20
CA PHE A 114 -13.51 -8.08 -1.24
C PHE A 114 -13.98 -7.79 0.20
N TYR A 115 -14.52 -6.60 0.44
CA TYR A 115 -14.92 -6.13 1.76
C TYR A 115 -16.44 -5.95 1.83
N THR A 116 -17.01 -6.18 3.01
CA THR A 116 -18.43 -5.92 3.25
C THR A 116 -18.69 -4.42 3.39
N SER A 117 -19.91 -3.98 3.06
CA SER A 117 -20.31 -2.56 3.13
C SER A 117 -20.15 -1.93 4.53
N HIS A 118 -20.13 -2.74 5.59
CA HIS A 118 -19.94 -2.27 6.97
C HIS A 118 -18.54 -1.70 7.22
N ASN A 119 -17.55 -2.00 6.36
CA ASN A 119 -16.18 -1.53 6.50
C ASN A 119 -15.98 -0.07 6.06
N PHE A 120 -16.99 0.56 5.46
CA PHE A 120 -16.89 1.90 4.85
C PHE A 120 -17.64 2.99 5.64
N GLU A 121 -17.72 2.86 6.97
CA GLU A 121 -18.36 3.85 7.86
C GLU A 121 -19.83 4.17 7.50
N GLY A 122 -20.55 3.20 6.94
CA GLY A 122 -21.94 3.38 6.48
C GLY A 122 -22.08 4.13 5.16
N LYS A 123 -20.98 4.39 4.45
CA LYS A 123 -20.95 4.95 3.09
C LYS A 123 -20.86 3.83 2.04
N THR A 124 -21.09 4.19 0.79
CA THR A 124 -20.64 3.36 -0.33
C THR A 124 -19.10 3.35 -0.39
N SER A 125 -18.51 2.32 -0.99
CA SER A 125 -17.06 2.26 -1.19
C SER A 125 -16.56 3.43 -2.03
N GLU A 126 -17.30 3.85 -3.05
CA GLU A 126 -17.00 5.02 -3.88
C GLU A 126 -16.93 6.31 -3.04
N GLU A 127 -17.97 6.61 -2.25
CA GLU A 127 -18.00 7.79 -1.38
C GLU A 127 -16.86 7.78 -0.34
N PHE A 128 -16.56 6.61 0.23
CA PHE A 128 -15.47 6.47 1.19
C PHE A 128 -14.10 6.76 0.56
N ILE A 129 -13.85 6.20 -0.63
CA ILE A 129 -12.61 6.38 -1.38
C ILE A 129 -12.46 7.84 -1.82
N ASP A 130 -13.52 8.47 -2.32
CA ASP A 130 -13.52 9.88 -2.70
C ASP A 130 -13.18 10.79 -1.52
N ASP A 131 -13.80 10.56 -0.36
CA ASP A 131 -13.51 11.30 0.86
C ASP A 131 -12.07 11.10 1.32
N TYR A 132 -11.53 9.87 1.19
CA TYR A 132 -10.14 9.60 1.50
C TYR A 132 -9.20 10.42 0.61
N VAL A 133 -9.37 10.36 -0.71
CA VAL A 133 -8.52 11.08 -1.67
C VAL A 133 -8.59 12.59 -1.42
N LYS A 134 -9.80 13.13 -1.19
CA LYS A 134 -9.99 14.53 -0.84
C LYS A 134 -9.21 14.92 0.43
N LYS A 135 -9.29 14.12 1.49
CA LYS A 135 -8.53 14.36 2.73
C LYS A 135 -7.02 14.33 2.50
N ARG A 136 -6.51 13.46 1.63
CA ARG A 136 -5.07 13.44 1.27
C ARG A 136 -4.67 14.71 0.53
N PHE A 137 -5.49 15.19 -0.41
CA PHE A 137 -5.26 16.50 -1.04
C PHE A 137 -5.24 17.63 -0.02
N ASP A 138 -6.25 17.72 0.85
CA ASP A 138 -6.34 18.77 1.87
C ASP A 138 -5.12 18.76 2.81
N PHE A 139 -4.70 17.57 3.24
CA PHE A 139 -3.51 17.39 4.07
C PHE A 139 -2.23 17.88 3.36
N HIS A 140 -1.98 17.45 2.13
CA HIS A 140 -0.77 17.82 1.40
C HIS A 140 -0.76 19.28 0.97
N TRP A 141 -1.92 19.86 0.65
CA TRP A 141 -2.04 21.30 0.46
C TRP A 141 -1.63 22.07 1.73
N ALA A 142 -2.13 21.65 2.90
CA ALA A 142 -1.74 22.27 4.16
C ALA A 142 -0.24 22.11 4.45
N LYS A 143 0.33 20.93 4.16
CA LYS A 143 1.76 20.61 4.32
C LYS A 143 2.65 21.50 3.45
N HIS A 144 2.31 21.67 2.17
CA HIS A 144 3.10 22.46 1.22
C HIS A 144 2.85 23.97 1.30
N MET A 145 1.76 24.40 1.95
CA MET A 145 1.38 25.82 2.04
C MET A 145 1.25 26.30 3.49
N PRO A 146 2.35 26.31 4.28
CA PRO A 146 2.30 26.69 5.69
C PRO A 146 1.87 28.15 5.91
N LYS A 147 1.93 29.00 4.87
CA LYS A 147 1.51 30.41 4.91
C LYS A 147 0.09 30.65 4.33
N GLY A 148 -0.66 29.58 4.04
CA GLY A 148 -2.02 29.66 3.50
C GLY A 148 -2.11 29.57 1.97
N LYS A 149 -3.34 29.45 1.46
CA LYS A 149 -3.66 29.28 0.03
C LYS A 149 -3.01 30.38 -0.82
N PHE A 150 -2.47 29.98 -1.98
CA PHE A 150 -1.78 30.82 -2.97
C PHE A 150 -0.40 31.41 -2.56
N SER A 151 0.15 31.05 -1.39
CA SER A 151 1.51 31.45 -1.00
C SER A 151 2.62 30.82 -1.85
N SER A 152 2.29 29.79 -2.62
CA SER A 152 3.23 29.02 -3.41
C SER A 152 2.66 28.85 -4.83
N GLY A 153 3.53 28.98 -5.84
CA GLY A 153 3.15 29.00 -7.25
C GLY A 153 2.47 27.72 -7.76
N THR A 154 2.23 27.65 -9.07
CA THR A 154 1.46 26.55 -9.70
C THR A 154 2.09 25.17 -9.54
N ILE A 155 3.40 25.08 -9.28
CA ILE A 155 4.13 23.83 -9.05
C ILE A 155 3.63 23.06 -7.81
N VAL A 156 3.08 23.73 -6.80
CA VAL A 156 2.61 23.05 -5.59
C VAL A 156 1.46 22.08 -5.89
N GLY A 157 0.60 22.39 -6.87
CA GLY A 157 -0.43 21.45 -7.29
C GLY A 157 0.13 20.15 -7.87
N VAL A 158 1.30 20.21 -8.51
CA VAL A 158 2.02 19.03 -9.01
C VAL A 158 2.59 18.23 -7.84
N MET A 159 3.25 18.90 -6.89
CA MET A 159 3.83 18.25 -5.69
C MET A 159 2.76 17.58 -4.83
N VAL A 160 1.63 18.25 -4.61
CA VAL A 160 0.48 17.70 -3.88
C VAL A 160 -0.05 16.45 -4.58
N GLY A 161 -0.23 16.48 -5.91
CA GLY A 161 -0.71 15.31 -6.65
C GLY A 161 0.26 14.13 -6.57
N ALA A 162 1.57 14.38 -6.68
CA ALA A 162 2.59 13.33 -6.53
C ALA A 162 2.57 12.68 -5.13
N ASP A 163 2.37 13.47 -4.09
CA ASP A 163 2.25 12.93 -2.72
C ASP A 163 0.96 12.12 -2.52
N VAL A 164 -0.17 12.52 -3.13
CA VAL A 164 -1.41 11.74 -3.09
C VAL A 164 -1.24 10.40 -3.80
N ILE A 165 -0.57 10.38 -4.96
CA ILE A 165 -0.22 9.15 -5.66
C ILE A 165 0.57 8.22 -4.74
N ALA A 166 1.64 8.72 -4.12
CA ALA A 166 2.48 7.91 -3.24
C ALA A 166 1.69 7.29 -2.06
N ASP A 167 0.78 8.04 -1.43
CA ASP A 167 -0.07 7.50 -0.37
C ASP A 167 -0.97 6.37 -0.88
N MET A 168 -1.58 6.55 -2.06
CA MET A 168 -2.50 5.57 -2.64
C MET A 168 -1.76 4.30 -3.11
N GLU A 169 -0.54 4.42 -3.61
CA GLU A 169 0.28 3.26 -3.98
C GLU A 169 0.66 2.40 -2.78
N ILE A 170 1.00 3.04 -1.66
CA ILE A 170 1.26 2.35 -0.40
C ILE A 170 -0.01 1.65 0.09
N LEU A 171 -1.15 2.34 0.04
CA LEU A 171 -2.44 1.77 0.44
C LEU A 171 -2.79 0.52 -0.39
N ILE A 172 -2.63 0.57 -1.72
CA ILE A 172 -2.91 -0.58 -2.59
C ILE A 172 -1.95 -1.73 -2.31
N ASP A 173 -0.64 -1.46 -2.11
CA ASP A 173 0.34 -2.46 -1.70
C ASP A 173 -0.05 -3.15 -0.38
N GLU A 174 -0.53 -2.39 0.60
CA GLU A 174 -0.99 -2.90 1.89
C GLU A 174 -2.28 -3.72 1.79
N ILE A 175 -3.23 -3.29 0.94
CA ILE A 175 -4.48 -4.02 0.69
C ILE A 175 -4.18 -5.35 0.00
N VAL A 176 -3.39 -5.34 -1.08
CA VAL A 176 -3.02 -6.57 -1.80
C VAL A 176 -2.21 -7.51 -0.90
N GLY A 177 -1.30 -6.97 -0.09
CA GLY A 177 -0.60 -7.74 0.93
C GLY A 177 -1.54 -8.39 1.94
N THR A 178 -2.57 -7.66 2.38
CA THR A 178 -3.59 -8.21 3.30
C THR A 178 -4.41 -9.30 2.63
N LEU A 179 -4.85 -9.08 1.39
CA LEU A 179 -5.64 -10.04 0.63
C LEU A 179 -4.83 -11.32 0.33
N SER A 180 -3.51 -11.22 0.15
CA SER A 180 -2.64 -12.38 -0.09
C SER A 180 -2.68 -13.43 1.04
N PHE A 181 -2.97 -13.03 2.29
CA PHE A 181 -3.09 -13.99 3.39
C PHE A 181 -4.26 -14.97 3.22
N TYR A 182 -5.20 -14.67 2.33
CA TYR A 182 -6.38 -15.49 2.07
C TYR A 182 -6.22 -16.34 0.80
N ASN A 183 -5.09 -16.26 0.10
CA ASN A 183 -4.81 -17.04 -1.11
C ASN A 183 -3.36 -17.56 -1.10
N GLU A 184 -3.21 -18.86 -0.83
CA GLU A 184 -1.89 -19.51 -0.73
C GLU A 184 -1.14 -19.60 -2.07
N ASP A 185 -1.84 -19.54 -3.20
CA ASP A 185 -1.26 -19.64 -4.54
C ASP A 185 -0.73 -18.28 -5.06
N PHE A 186 -1.14 -17.17 -4.43
CA PHE A 186 -0.73 -15.84 -4.83
C PHE A 186 0.65 -15.46 -4.26
N ASN A 187 1.65 -15.32 -5.14
CA ASN A 187 2.98 -14.88 -4.75
C ASN A 187 3.06 -13.35 -4.58
N TYR A 188 2.66 -12.86 -3.41
CA TYR A 188 2.69 -11.43 -3.08
C TYR A 188 4.08 -10.80 -3.19
N LEU A 189 5.16 -11.51 -2.84
CA LEU A 189 6.51 -10.95 -2.91
C LEU A 189 6.91 -10.65 -4.36
N ALA A 190 6.68 -11.59 -5.28
CA ALA A 190 6.93 -11.37 -6.70
C ALA A 190 6.01 -10.28 -7.28
N TRP A 191 4.74 -10.25 -6.86
CA TRP A 191 3.82 -9.18 -7.25
C TRP A 191 4.33 -7.79 -6.79
N LYS A 192 4.76 -7.68 -5.53
CA LYS A 192 5.24 -6.44 -4.92
C LYS A 192 6.52 -5.94 -5.58
N GLU A 193 7.41 -6.85 -5.98
CA GLU A 193 8.59 -6.50 -6.78
C GLU A 193 8.16 -5.86 -8.10
N ARG A 194 7.22 -6.45 -8.85
CA ARG A 194 6.70 -5.85 -10.09
C ARG A 194 5.99 -4.51 -9.83
N TRP A 195 5.23 -4.41 -8.76
CA TRP A 195 4.53 -3.17 -8.34
C TRP A 195 5.50 -2.02 -8.04
N LYS A 196 6.67 -2.31 -7.48
CA LYS A 196 7.70 -1.30 -7.15
C LYS A 196 8.69 -1.02 -8.27
N VAL A 197 9.04 -2.04 -9.05
CA VAL A 197 10.03 -1.94 -10.14
C VAL A 197 9.47 -1.20 -11.35
N SER A 198 8.15 -1.06 -11.45
CA SER A 198 7.45 -0.26 -12.46
C SER A 198 7.70 1.27 -12.34
N ASN A 199 8.87 1.70 -11.81
CA ASN A 199 9.35 3.07 -11.96
C ASN A 199 10.89 3.25 -11.74
N PRO A 200 11.73 3.09 -12.76
CA PRO A 200 13.04 3.73 -12.82
C PRO A 200 13.01 4.88 -13.82
N SER A 201 12.64 6.07 -13.37
CA SER A 201 13.02 7.34 -14.02
C SER A 201 12.97 8.48 -13.02
#